data_AF-A0A1I4BPS1-F1
#
_entry.id   AF-A0A1I4BPS1-F1
#
_cell.length_a   1.000
_cell.length_b   1.000
_cell.length_c   1.000
_cell.angle_alpha   90.00
_cell.angle_beta   90.00
_cell.angle_gamma   90.00
#
_symmetry.space_group_name_H-M   'P 1'
#
loop_
_entity.id
_entity.type
_entity.pdbx_description
1 polymer ?
#
loop_
_entity_poly.entity_id
_entity_poly.type
_entity_poly.pdbx_seq_one_letter_code
_entity_poly.pdbx_strand_id
1 'polypeptide(L)'
;MNLRPALVAAFLLALSVPGCVAFEHAPVKTLACDPDLVGRWHADRDGPGPGREIVIDAKCEAQWPVHERAVEVSLRGYTQGATRYVVLSPEHAQRMLGSEGQIKLEDSVPRHAVFMVAYRIEGDRLQAWLPDPDRVNAAIRDGKARGRPLQNGDASSVLVQGNARGIARLLAQGPEPVFGPLKPEASALQLQRVAGSVLAATSPGAAP
;
A
#
# COMPACT_ATOMS: atom_id res chain seq x y z
N MET A 1 -21.37 -38.03 -22.05
CA MET A 1 -20.81 -36.99 -22.92
C MET A 1 -20.66 -35.74 -22.08
N ASN A 2 -19.41 -35.40 -21.78
CA ASN A 2 -18.99 -34.50 -20.71
C ASN A 2 -19.33 -33.04 -21.02
N LEU A 3 -20.09 -32.38 -20.14
CA LEU A 3 -20.28 -30.94 -20.18
C LEU A 3 -18.96 -30.24 -19.80
N ARG A 4 -18.26 -29.80 -20.85
CA ARG A 4 -17.54 -28.52 -20.96
C ARG A 4 -16.44 -28.23 -19.91
N PRO A 5 -15.18 -28.61 -20.21
CA PRO A 5 -13.97 -28.13 -19.52
C PRO A 5 -13.69 -26.61 -19.67
N ALA A 6 -14.53 -25.87 -20.40
CA ALA A 6 -14.29 -24.47 -20.75
C ALA A 6 -14.61 -23.47 -19.61
N LEU A 7 -15.47 -23.83 -18.64
CA LEU A 7 -15.84 -22.94 -17.53
C LEU A 7 -14.83 -22.98 -16.37
N VAL A 8 -14.13 -24.10 -16.19
CA VAL A 8 -13.11 -24.25 -15.13
C VAL A 8 -11.80 -23.53 -15.52
N ALA A 9 -11.46 -23.49 -16.81
CA ALA A 9 -10.28 -22.76 -17.30
C ALA A 9 -10.43 -21.22 -17.20
N ALA A 10 -11.65 -20.69 -17.39
CA ALA A 10 -11.91 -19.25 -17.27
C ALA A 10 -11.90 -18.74 -15.81
N PHE A 11 -12.20 -19.62 -14.84
CA PHE A 11 -12.19 -19.25 -13.41
C PHE A 11 -10.78 -19.32 -12.79
N LEU A 12 -9.90 -20.18 -13.31
CA LEU A 12 -8.51 -20.32 -12.82
C LEU A 12 -7.56 -19.21 -13.35
N LEU A 13 -7.86 -18.61 -14.50
CA LEU A 13 -7.12 -17.45 -15.05
C LEU A 13 -7.46 -16.11 -14.35
N ALA A 14 -8.59 -16.03 -13.64
CA ALA A 14 -8.98 -14.84 -12.87
C ALA A 14 -8.34 -14.77 -11.47
N LEU A 15 -7.60 -15.81 -11.06
CA LEU A 15 -7.13 -16.00 -9.68
C LEU A 15 -5.61 -15.95 -9.51
N SER A 16 -4.86 -15.51 -10.52
CA SER A 16 -3.40 -15.65 -10.52
C SER A 16 -2.62 -14.46 -11.05
N VAL A 17 -2.93 -13.23 -10.60
CA VAL A 17 -1.84 -12.25 -10.47
C VAL A 17 -2.03 -11.23 -9.32
N PRO A 18 -1.19 -11.26 -8.26
CA PRO A 18 -0.98 -10.09 -7.42
C PRO A 18 -0.09 -9.12 -8.20
N GLY A 19 -0.71 -8.36 -9.09
CA GLY A 19 -0.02 -7.33 -9.84
C GLY A 19 0.41 -6.18 -8.94
N CYS A 20 1.64 -5.67 -9.10
CA CYS A 20 2.17 -4.56 -8.31
C CYS A 20 2.24 -3.27 -9.13
N VAL A 21 1.87 -2.13 -8.52
CA VAL A 21 2.06 -0.82 -9.15
C VAL A 21 3.19 -0.08 -8.44
N ALA A 22 4.21 0.27 -9.22
CA ALA A 22 5.27 1.18 -8.81
C ALA A 22 5.08 2.55 -9.47
N PHE A 23 5.60 3.59 -8.84
CA PHE A 23 5.61 4.95 -9.33
C PHE A 23 7.06 5.40 -9.49
N GLU A 24 7.41 5.93 -10.65
CA GLU A 24 8.79 6.32 -10.94
C GLU A 24 9.32 7.35 -9.94
N HIS A 25 8.49 8.24 -9.41
CA HIS A 25 8.85 9.18 -8.37
C HIS A 25 7.77 9.29 -7.29
N ALA A 26 8.16 9.65 -6.08
CA ALA A 26 7.21 10.13 -5.08
C ALA A 26 6.50 11.40 -5.58
N PRO A 27 5.19 11.58 -5.30
CA PRO A 27 4.43 12.76 -5.70
C PRO A 27 4.87 14.04 -4.95
N VAL A 28 5.52 13.89 -3.80
CA VAL A 28 6.02 15.00 -2.96
C VAL A 28 7.49 14.81 -2.61
N LYS A 29 8.18 15.91 -2.31
CA LYS A 29 9.61 15.88 -1.93
C LYS A 29 9.84 15.46 -0.47
N THR A 30 8.90 15.77 0.40
CA THR A 30 9.02 15.53 1.85
C THR A 30 7.88 14.64 2.29
N LEU A 31 8.24 13.52 2.90
CA LEU A 31 7.31 12.61 3.57
C LEU A 31 7.35 12.87 5.07
N ALA A 32 6.19 12.81 5.71
CA ALA A 32 6.03 13.02 7.15
C ALA A 32 5.46 11.76 7.81
N CYS A 33 5.65 11.64 9.13
CA CYS A 33 4.95 10.64 9.91
C CYS A 33 3.52 11.15 10.18
N ASP A 34 2.52 10.30 9.94
CA ASP A 34 1.14 10.56 10.38
C ASP A 34 1.00 10.05 11.83
N PRO A 35 0.81 10.93 12.82
CA PRO A 35 0.71 10.52 14.22
C PRO A 35 -0.48 9.58 14.47
N ASP A 36 -1.52 9.59 13.63
CA ASP A 36 -2.66 8.69 13.78
C ASP A 36 -2.29 7.23 13.49
N LEU A 37 -1.20 6.96 12.75
CA LEU A 37 -0.68 5.61 12.52
C LEU A 37 0.03 5.04 13.76
N VAL A 38 0.52 5.88 14.67
CA VAL A 38 1.32 5.44 15.82
C VAL A 38 0.49 4.53 16.72
N GLY A 39 1.11 3.45 17.20
CA GLY A 39 0.49 2.48 18.09
C GLY A 39 0.61 1.05 17.59
N ARG A 40 -0.23 0.17 18.14
CA ARG A 40 -0.27 -1.25 17.81
C ARG A 40 -1.54 -1.57 17.05
N TRP A 41 -1.40 -2.30 15.96
CA TRP A 41 -2.47 -2.70 15.06
C TRP A 41 -2.41 -4.20 14.82
N HIS A 42 -3.53 -4.82 14.48
CA HIS A 42 -3.56 -6.19 13.97
C HIS A 42 -4.53 -6.26 12.80
N ALA A 43 -4.34 -7.22 11.89
CA ALA A 43 -5.34 -7.45 10.86
C ALA A 43 -6.62 -8.01 11.51
N ASP A 44 -7.80 -7.58 11.03
CA ASP A 44 -9.10 -7.98 11.59
C ASP A 44 -9.25 -9.50 11.66
N ARG A 45 -8.75 -10.20 10.64
CA ARG A 45 -8.81 -11.66 10.52
C ARG A 45 -7.88 -12.43 11.48
N ASP A 46 -6.80 -11.80 11.93
CA ASP A 46 -5.71 -12.47 12.66
C ASP A 46 -5.83 -12.31 14.18
N GLY A 47 -6.53 -11.26 14.62
CA GLY A 47 -6.65 -10.86 16.02
C GLY A 47 -5.34 -10.34 16.63
N PRO A 48 -5.37 -9.77 17.84
CA PRO A 48 -4.16 -9.32 18.53
C PRO A 48 -3.31 -10.52 19.00
N GLY A 49 -2.00 -10.32 19.15
CA GLY A 49 -1.10 -11.34 19.67
C GLY A 49 0.35 -11.24 19.17
N PRO A 50 1.30 -11.92 19.86
CA PRO A 50 2.70 -11.93 19.47
C PRO A 50 2.90 -12.39 18.02
N GLY A 51 3.68 -11.62 17.25
CA GLY A 51 3.96 -11.92 15.84
C GLY A 51 2.81 -11.64 14.87
N ARG A 52 1.66 -11.13 15.34
CA ARG A 52 0.50 -10.77 14.50
C ARG A 52 0.19 -9.28 14.49
N GLU A 53 0.88 -8.55 15.35
CA GLU A 53 0.70 -7.12 15.49
C GLU A 53 1.74 -6.33 14.69
N ILE A 54 1.28 -5.22 14.13
CA ILE A 54 2.11 -4.18 13.54
C ILE A 54 2.31 -3.12 14.61
N VAL A 55 3.56 -2.90 15.02
CA VAL A 55 3.91 -1.87 16.00
C VAL A 55 4.53 -0.69 15.26
N ILE A 56 3.92 0.48 15.36
CA ILE A 56 4.36 1.71 14.69
C ILE A 56 4.77 2.73 15.75
N ASP A 57 6.02 3.18 15.71
CA ASP A 57 6.57 4.15 16.66
C ASP A 57 6.26 5.61 16.27
N ALA A 58 6.66 6.56 17.13
CA ALA A 58 6.44 8.00 16.91
C ALA A 58 7.20 8.59 15.71
N LYS A 59 8.13 7.85 15.11
CA LYS A 59 8.83 8.21 13.87
C LYS A 59 8.19 7.56 12.64
N CYS A 60 7.12 6.79 12.82
CA CYS A 60 6.49 5.92 11.83
C CYS A 60 7.41 4.81 11.32
N GLU A 61 8.36 4.37 12.15
CA GLU A 61 9.07 3.12 11.94
C GLU A 61 8.18 1.98 12.45
N ALA A 62 7.91 1.02 11.57
CA ALA A 62 7.01 -0.08 11.83
C ALA A 62 7.75 -1.41 11.93
N GLN A 63 7.45 -2.17 12.98
CA GLN A 63 7.73 -3.60 13.03
C GLN A 63 6.58 -4.33 12.33
N TRP A 64 6.83 -4.74 11.09
CA TRP A 64 5.84 -5.40 10.25
C TRP A 64 5.98 -6.92 10.34
N PRO A 65 4.92 -7.66 10.74
CA PRO A 65 4.96 -9.11 10.82
C PRO A 65 4.99 -9.72 9.41
N VAL A 66 5.98 -10.58 9.16
CA VAL A 66 6.18 -11.29 7.90
C VAL A 66 6.55 -12.73 8.23
N HIS A 67 5.62 -13.66 8.02
CA HIS A 67 5.76 -15.05 8.48
C HIS A 67 6.10 -15.09 9.99
N GLU A 68 7.13 -15.85 10.39
CA GLU A 68 7.54 -16.00 11.79
C GLU A 68 8.54 -14.94 12.28
N ARG A 69 8.71 -13.83 11.53
CA ARG A 69 9.62 -12.73 11.89
C ARG A 69 8.96 -11.38 11.75
N ALA A 70 9.59 -10.36 12.32
CA ALA A 70 9.25 -8.96 12.08
C ALA A 70 10.34 -8.30 11.23
N VAL A 71 9.93 -7.43 10.31
CA VAL A 71 10.83 -6.58 9.51
C VAL A 71 10.58 -5.11 9.83
N GLU A 72 11.64 -4.31 9.84
CA GLU A 72 11.54 -2.87 10.03
C GLU A 72 11.30 -2.16 8.69
N VAL A 73 10.27 -1.30 8.67
CA VAL A 73 9.93 -0.47 7.52
C VAL A 73 9.44 0.91 7.95
N SER A 74 9.81 1.94 7.20
CA SER A 74 9.29 3.30 7.43
C SER A 74 7.96 3.48 6.70
N LEU A 75 6.90 3.83 7.44
CA LEU A 75 5.56 4.13 6.93
C LEU A 75 5.30 5.63 6.76
N ARG A 76 6.34 6.39 6.36
CA ARG A 76 6.20 7.82 6.11
C ARG A 76 5.36 8.08 4.87
N GLY A 77 4.61 9.17 4.91
CA GLY A 77 3.55 9.40 3.96
C GLY A 77 3.30 10.88 3.69
N TYR A 78 2.19 11.13 3.02
CA TYR A 78 1.69 12.47 2.78
C TYR A 78 0.16 12.44 2.59
N THR A 79 -0.45 13.61 2.67
CA THR A 79 -1.89 13.78 2.49
C THR A 79 -2.17 14.59 1.23
N GLN A 80 -3.20 14.21 0.49
CA GLN A 80 -3.69 14.94 -0.66
C GLN A 80 -5.22 14.99 -0.63
N GLY A 81 -5.77 16.18 -0.39
CA GLY A 81 -7.18 16.33 -0.08
C GLY A 81 -7.53 15.56 1.20
N ALA A 82 -8.55 14.71 1.15
CA ALA A 82 -8.97 13.86 2.26
C ALA A 82 -8.25 12.49 2.29
N THR A 83 -7.46 12.16 1.27
CA THR A 83 -6.79 10.85 1.17
C THR A 83 -5.38 10.92 1.73
N ARG A 84 -5.04 9.93 2.56
CA ARG A 84 -3.71 9.75 3.13
C ARG A 84 -2.99 8.63 2.40
N TYR A 85 -1.68 8.78 2.22
CA TYR A 85 -0.86 7.81 1.50
C TYR A 85 0.40 7.49 2.28
N VAL A 86 0.69 6.20 2.46
CA VAL A 86 2.03 5.73 2.84
C VAL A 86 2.84 5.55 1.56
N VAL A 87 4.12 5.95 1.60
CA VAL A 87 5.05 5.81 0.48
C VAL A 87 6.21 4.93 0.91
N LEU A 88 6.40 3.82 0.20
CA LEU A 88 7.40 2.81 0.50
C LEU A 88 8.51 2.83 -0.56
N SER A 89 9.75 2.65 -0.13
CA SER A 89 10.85 2.32 -1.04
C SER A 89 10.65 0.90 -1.60
N PRO A 90 11.31 0.55 -2.72
CA PRO A 90 11.26 -0.81 -3.26
C PRO A 90 11.75 -1.86 -2.25
N GLU A 91 12.77 -1.51 -1.47
CA GLU A 91 13.30 -2.35 -0.41
C GLU A 91 12.29 -2.60 0.71
N HIS A 92 11.62 -1.56 1.21
CA HIS A 92 10.59 -1.72 2.25
C HIS A 92 9.40 -2.53 1.73
N ALA A 93 8.96 -2.27 0.50
CA ALA A 93 7.88 -3.04 -0.13
C ALA A 93 8.26 -4.53 -0.26
N GLN A 94 9.47 -4.84 -0.73
CA GLN A 94 9.97 -6.22 -0.83
C GLN A 94 9.98 -6.92 0.54
N ARG A 95 10.49 -6.24 1.58
CA ARG A 95 10.53 -6.80 2.94
C ARG A 95 9.13 -7.12 3.47
N MET A 96 8.17 -6.21 3.28
CA MET A 96 6.78 -6.39 3.72
C MET A 96 6.08 -7.56 3.02
N LEU A 97 6.45 -7.86 1.78
CA LEU A 97 5.91 -8.99 1.02
C LEU A 97 6.50 -10.34 1.43
N GLY A 98 7.60 -10.36 2.19
CA GLY A 98 8.28 -11.61 2.59
C GLY A 98 8.92 -12.39 1.44
N SER A 99 9.04 -11.77 0.26
CA SER A 99 9.56 -12.38 -0.97
C SER A 99 11.09 -12.32 -1.07
N GLU A 100 11.80 -12.38 0.06
CA GLU A 100 13.27 -12.42 0.10
C GLU A 100 13.75 -13.70 -0.61
N GLY A 101 14.21 -13.57 -1.86
CA GLY A 101 14.67 -14.68 -2.70
C GLY A 101 13.94 -14.87 -4.03
N GLN A 102 12.85 -14.13 -4.30
CA GLN A 102 12.22 -14.05 -5.62
C GLN A 102 12.79 -12.87 -6.44
N ILE A 103 12.23 -12.61 -7.64
CA ILE A 103 12.57 -11.41 -8.43
C ILE A 103 12.48 -10.19 -7.51
N LYS A 104 13.61 -9.50 -7.35
CA LYS A 104 13.71 -8.35 -6.46
C LYS A 104 13.02 -7.17 -7.13
N LEU A 105 12.06 -6.56 -6.43
CA LEU A 105 11.40 -5.34 -6.89
C LEU A 105 12.44 -4.25 -7.17
N GLU A 106 13.49 -4.16 -6.35
CA GLU A 106 14.59 -3.20 -6.52
C GLU A 106 15.36 -3.33 -7.86
N ASP A 107 15.36 -4.52 -8.47
CA ASP A 107 16.00 -4.76 -9.77
C ASP A 107 15.05 -4.46 -10.94
N SER A 108 13.74 -4.41 -10.67
CA SER A 108 12.68 -4.23 -11.67
C SER A 108 12.22 -2.77 -11.82
N VAL A 109 12.58 -1.89 -10.88
CA VAL A 109 12.22 -0.47 -10.87
C VAL A 109 13.44 0.43 -10.77
N PRO A 110 13.35 1.70 -11.23
CA PRO A 110 14.37 2.70 -10.90
C PRO A 110 14.57 2.84 -9.39
N ARG A 111 15.81 3.07 -8.93
CA ARG A 111 16.13 3.18 -7.49
C ARG A 111 15.30 4.23 -6.71
N HIS A 112 14.82 5.25 -7.39
CA HIS A 112 14.03 6.35 -6.81
C HIS A 112 12.52 6.13 -6.96
N ALA A 113 12.11 5.00 -7.55
CA ALA A 113 10.72 4.61 -7.61
C ALA A 113 10.18 4.30 -6.22
N VAL A 114 8.87 4.40 -6.09
CA VAL A 114 8.16 4.18 -4.84
C VAL A 114 6.92 3.33 -5.06
N PHE A 115 6.49 2.66 -4.00
CA PHE A 115 5.19 2.02 -3.90
C PHE A 115 4.31 2.87 -3.00
N MET A 116 3.01 2.90 -3.25
CA MET A 116 2.08 3.71 -2.47
C MET A 116 0.90 2.88 -2.00
N VAL A 117 0.45 3.17 -0.79
CA VAL A 117 -0.76 2.59 -0.21
C VAL A 117 -1.65 3.74 0.24
N ALA A 118 -2.86 3.82 -0.31
CA ALA A 118 -3.86 4.75 0.19
C ALA A 118 -4.43 4.19 1.49
N TYR A 119 -4.71 5.04 2.47
CA TYR A 119 -5.34 4.59 3.71
C TYR A 119 -6.25 5.64 4.32
N ARG A 120 -7.10 5.15 5.23
CA ARG A 120 -8.02 5.94 6.04
C ARG A 120 -8.10 5.35 7.43
N ILE A 121 -8.19 6.22 8.43
CA ILE A 121 -8.38 5.84 9.83
C ILE A 121 -9.72 6.40 10.30
N GLU A 122 -10.56 5.53 10.86
CA GLU A 122 -11.85 5.86 11.45
C GLU A 122 -11.92 5.25 12.85
N GLY A 123 -11.61 6.07 13.87
CA GLY A 123 -11.45 5.61 15.25
C GLY A 123 -10.32 4.59 15.38
N ASP A 124 -10.66 3.38 15.81
CA ASP A 124 -9.70 2.28 15.99
C ASP A 124 -9.56 1.39 14.75
N ARG A 125 -10.12 1.79 13.60
CA ARG A 125 -10.02 1.03 12.35
C ARG A 125 -9.17 1.75 11.33
N LEU A 126 -8.28 1.02 10.68
CA LEU A 126 -7.50 1.47 9.53
C LEU A 126 -7.87 0.62 8.32
N GLN A 127 -8.24 1.30 7.25
CA GLN A 127 -8.47 0.72 5.93
C GLN A 127 -7.33 1.12 5.01
N ALA A 128 -6.73 0.15 4.32
CA ALA A 128 -5.66 0.37 3.36
C ALA A 128 -6.00 -0.25 2.01
N TRP A 129 -5.74 0.51 0.93
CA TRP A 129 -5.98 0.10 -0.45
C TRP A 129 -4.66 0.10 -1.21
N LEU A 130 -4.39 -1.02 -1.87
CA LEU A 130 -3.29 -1.13 -2.82
C LEU A 130 -3.74 -0.54 -4.18
N PRO A 131 -2.80 0.01 -4.97
CA PRO A 131 -3.07 0.34 -6.35
C PRO A 131 -3.57 -0.88 -7.13
N ASP A 132 -4.49 -0.64 -8.05
CA ASP A 132 -5.10 -1.61 -8.95
C ASP A 132 -4.41 -1.49 -10.34
N PRO A 133 -3.61 -2.50 -10.73
CA PRO A 133 -2.90 -2.48 -12.01
C PRO A 133 -3.82 -2.37 -13.23
N ASP A 134 -5.03 -2.94 -13.18
CA ASP A 134 -5.97 -2.88 -14.30
C ASP A 134 -6.49 -1.47 -14.51
N ARG A 135 -6.72 -0.75 -13.41
CA ARG A 135 -7.11 0.67 -13.45
C ARG A 135 -5.98 1.56 -13.93
N VAL A 136 -4.76 1.30 -13.45
CA VAL A 136 -3.59 2.03 -13.92
C VAL A 136 -3.37 1.80 -15.41
N ASN A 137 -3.46 0.56 -15.88
CA ASN A 137 -3.38 0.22 -17.30
C ASN A 137 -4.49 0.90 -18.11
N ALA A 138 -5.72 0.98 -17.58
CA ALA A 138 -6.80 1.75 -18.22
C ALA A 138 -6.46 3.25 -18.30
N ALA A 139 -5.94 3.85 -17.22
CA ALA A 139 -5.51 5.24 -17.22
C ALA A 139 -4.37 5.51 -18.21
N ILE A 140 -3.46 4.56 -18.42
CA ILE A 140 -2.39 4.64 -19.43
C ILE A 140 -2.99 4.57 -20.85
N ARG A 141 -3.89 3.61 -21.11
CA ARG A 141 -4.57 3.48 -22.41
C ARG A 141 -5.38 4.73 -22.77
N ASP A 142 -6.02 5.34 -21.78
CA ASP A 142 -6.80 6.58 -21.93
C ASP A 142 -5.92 7.84 -22.05
N GLY A 143 -4.59 7.72 -21.95
CA GLY A 143 -3.65 8.85 -22.00
C GLY A 143 -3.66 9.75 -20.76
N LYS A 144 -4.32 9.33 -19.67
CA LYS A 144 -4.37 10.04 -18.38
C LYS A 144 -3.08 9.86 -17.57
N ALA A 145 -2.39 8.74 -17.78
CA ALA A 145 -1.11 8.41 -17.19
C ALA A 145 -0.12 7.95 -18.27
N ARG A 146 1.17 7.94 -17.93
CA ARG A 146 2.19 7.24 -18.70
C ARG A 146 2.68 6.07 -17.86
N GLY A 147 3.04 4.98 -18.50
CA GLY A 147 3.60 3.85 -17.81
C GLY A 147 3.91 2.70 -18.73
N ARG A 148 4.52 1.68 -18.15
CA ARG A 148 4.91 0.45 -18.84
C ARG A 148 4.79 -0.74 -17.90
N PRO A 149 4.68 -1.96 -18.42
CA PRO A 149 4.90 -3.16 -17.64
C PRO A 149 6.24 -3.12 -16.87
N LEU A 150 6.25 -3.59 -15.63
CA LEU A 150 7.47 -3.78 -14.84
C LEU A 150 8.35 -4.86 -15.44
N GLN A 151 7.72 -5.94 -15.92
CA GLN A 151 8.38 -7.05 -16.59
C GLN A 151 7.81 -7.23 -18.00
N ASN A 152 8.65 -7.61 -18.95
CA ASN A 152 8.23 -7.80 -20.34
C ASN A 152 7.16 -8.90 -20.41
N GLY A 153 5.99 -8.55 -20.97
CA GLY A 153 4.88 -9.50 -21.16
C GLY A 153 3.98 -9.71 -19.94
N ASP A 154 4.28 -9.09 -18.80
CA ASP A 154 3.44 -9.16 -17.59
C ASP A 154 2.63 -7.86 -17.43
N ALA A 155 1.35 -7.90 -17.81
CA ALA A 155 0.45 -6.76 -17.66
C ALA A 155 -0.01 -6.54 -16.22
N SER A 156 0.23 -7.48 -15.30
CA SER A 156 -0.21 -7.35 -13.92
C SER A 156 0.62 -6.35 -13.14
N SER A 157 1.88 -6.14 -13.51
CA SER A 157 2.79 -5.30 -12.74
C SER A 157 3.19 -4.08 -13.58
N VAL A 158 2.95 -2.87 -13.06
CA VAL A 158 3.01 -1.64 -13.83
C VAL A 158 3.90 -0.59 -13.17
N LEU A 159 4.79 0.03 -13.94
CA LEU A 159 5.49 1.25 -13.56
C LEU A 159 4.73 2.45 -14.14
N VAL A 160 4.15 3.27 -13.26
CA VAL A 160 3.65 4.60 -13.63
C VAL A 160 4.85 5.53 -13.80
N GLN A 161 5.03 6.02 -15.02
CA GLN A 161 6.15 6.86 -15.41
C GLN A 161 5.83 8.34 -15.33
N GLY A 162 6.84 9.13 -15.00
CA GLY A 162 6.74 10.59 -14.92
C GLY A 162 7.47 11.16 -13.71
N ASN A 163 7.60 12.49 -13.72
CA ASN A 163 8.14 13.22 -12.58
C ASN A 163 7.11 13.37 -11.45
N ALA A 164 7.57 13.77 -10.27
CA ALA A 164 6.75 14.01 -9.08
C ALA A 164 5.48 14.83 -9.36
N ARG A 165 5.58 15.91 -10.16
CA ARG A 165 4.44 16.77 -10.52
C ARG A 165 3.41 16.05 -11.40
N GLY A 166 3.86 15.19 -12.31
CA GLY A 166 2.98 14.36 -13.13
C GLY A 166 2.17 13.40 -12.26
N ILE A 167 2.85 12.71 -11.35
CA ILE A 167 2.24 11.73 -10.45
C ILE A 167 1.29 12.42 -9.45
N ALA A 168 1.69 13.55 -8.88
CA ALA A 168 0.81 14.36 -8.02
C ALA A 168 -0.46 14.81 -8.74
N ARG A 169 -0.37 15.20 -10.03
CA ARG A 169 -1.53 15.57 -10.84
C ARG A 169 -2.45 14.39 -11.17
N LEU A 170 -1.89 13.20 -11.35
CA LEU A 170 -2.70 11.97 -11.51
C LEU A 170 -3.54 11.74 -10.25
N LEU A 171 -2.92 11.81 -9.07
CA LEU A 171 -3.59 11.61 -7.79
C LEU A 171 -4.53 12.77 -7.41
N ALA A 172 -4.32 13.97 -7.97
CA ALA A 172 -5.18 15.13 -7.74
C ALA A 172 -6.54 15.01 -8.41
N GLN A 173 -6.66 14.13 -9.40
CA GLN A 173 -7.94 13.80 -10.04
C GLN A 173 -8.79 12.86 -9.16
N GLY A 174 -8.26 12.46 -8.00
CA GLY A 174 -8.85 11.48 -7.10
C GLY A 174 -8.08 10.16 -7.11
N PRO A 175 -8.37 9.27 -6.14
CA PRO A 175 -7.68 7.99 -6.03
C PRO A 175 -8.12 6.98 -7.10
N GLU A 176 -9.29 7.16 -7.72
CA GLU A 176 -9.94 6.17 -8.58
C GLU A 176 -9.11 5.66 -9.77
N PRO A 177 -8.35 6.51 -10.51
CA PRO A 177 -7.52 6.04 -11.62
C PRO A 177 -6.40 5.08 -11.21
N VAL A 178 -6.07 5.02 -9.91
CA VAL A 178 -4.96 4.24 -9.37
C VAL A 178 -5.43 3.16 -8.42
N PHE A 179 -6.29 3.49 -7.47
CA PHE A 179 -6.73 2.61 -6.38
C PHE A 179 -8.17 2.11 -6.55
N GLY A 180 -8.90 2.66 -7.53
CA GLY A 180 -10.35 2.47 -7.61
C GLY A 180 -11.10 3.24 -6.51
N PRO A 181 -12.40 2.94 -6.32
CA PRO A 181 -13.17 3.57 -5.27
C PRO A 181 -12.62 3.15 -3.90
N LEU A 182 -12.20 4.13 -3.09
CA LEU A 182 -11.76 3.91 -1.69
C LEU A 182 -12.96 3.65 -0.78
N LYS A 183 -13.72 2.61 -1.09
CA LYS A 183 -14.87 2.17 -0.32
C LYS A 183 -14.45 1.08 0.67
N PRO A 184 -15.11 0.96 1.83
CA PRO A 184 -14.81 -0.05 2.85
C PRO A 184 -14.99 -1.52 2.42
N GLU A 185 -15.40 -1.77 1.18
CA GLU A 185 -15.74 -3.10 0.66
C GLU A 185 -14.50 -4.00 0.49
N ALA A 186 -14.75 -5.27 0.11
CA ALA A 186 -13.90 -6.45 0.29
C ALA A 186 -12.42 -6.38 -0.19
N SER A 187 -12.01 -5.33 -0.89
CA SER A 187 -10.65 -5.18 -1.44
C SER A 187 -9.68 -4.43 -0.51
N ALA A 188 -10.17 -3.80 0.57
CA ALA A 188 -9.31 -3.09 1.53
C ALA A 188 -8.69 -4.05 2.55
N LEU A 189 -7.40 -3.87 2.86
CA LEU A 189 -6.80 -4.44 4.06
C LEU A 189 -7.39 -3.70 5.28
N GLN A 190 -7.95 -4.46 6.21
CA GLN A 190 -8.55 -3.95 7.44
C GLN A 190 -7.63 -4.25 8.62
N LEU A 191 -7.24 -3.20 9.35
CA LEU A 191 -6.53 -3.30 10.60
C LEU A 191 -7.35 -2.69 11.73
N GLN A 192 -7.27 -3.32 12.90
CA GLN A 192 -7.88 -2.86 14.13
C GLN A 192 -6.78 -2.49 15.13
N ARG A 193 -6.95 -1.35 15.80
CA ARG A 193 -6.04 -0.90 16.84
C ARG A 193 -6.20 -1.78 18.06
N VAL A 194 -5.08 -2.18 18.67
CA VAL A 194 -5.07 -2.93 19.93
C VAL A 194 -5.50 -1.99 21.07
N ALA A 195 -6.50 -2.39 21.86
CA ALA A 195 -7.01 -1.58 22.97
C ALA A 195 -5.89 -1.20 23.96
N GLY A 196 -5.91 0.05 24.45
CA GLY A 196 -4.91 0.57 25.37
C GLY A 196 -3.57 0.98 24.73
N SER A 197 -3.47 0.96 23.40
CA SER A 197 -2.23 1.31 22.67
C SER A 197 -2.07 2.80 22.37
N VAL A 198 -3.03 3.64 22.76
CA VAL A 198 -2.87 5.09 22.73
C VAL A 198 -1.92 5.46 23.86
N LEU A 199 -0.63 5.59 23.57
CA LEU A 199 0.28 6.28 24.46
C LEU A 199 -0.27 7.68 24.66
N ALA A 200 -0.63 7.97 25.91
CA ALA A 200 -1.11 9.26 26.35
C ALA A 200 -0.26 10.37 25.74
N ALA A 201 -0.87 11.22 24.91
CA ALA A 201 -0.36 12.55 24.67
C ALA A 201 -0.25 13.22 26.04
N THR A 202 0.95 13.21 26.60
CA THR A 202 1.21 13.76 27.92
C THR A 202 1.16 15.28 27.74
N SER A 203 0.01 15.88 28.05
CA SER A 203 -0.12 17.32 28.24
C SER A 203 0.90 17.77 29.28
N PRO A 204 1.78 18.77 29.00
CA PRO A 204 2.60 19.33 30.04
C PRO A 204 1.72 20.21 30.93
N GLY A 205 1.44 19.66 32.12
CA GLY A 205 1.33 20.35 33.41
C GLY A 205 0.66 21.72 33.44
N ALA A 206 -0.61 21.73 33.84
CA ALA A 206 -1.09 22.79 34.73
C ALA A 206 -0.61 22.49 36.16
N ALA A 207 0.10 23.43 36.76
CA ALA A 207 0.26 23.56 38.21
C ALA A 207 0.86 24.94 38.54
N PRO A 208 0.68 25.43 39.77
CA PRO A 208 -0.52 26.05 40.32
C PRO A 208 -0.42 27.58 40.37
#